data_AF-A0A376LGV4-F1
#
_entry.id   AF-A0A376LGV4-F1
#
_cell.length_a   1.000
_cell.length_b   1.000
_cell.length_c   1.000
_cell.angle_alpha   90.00
_cell.angle_beta   90.00
_cell.angle_gamma   90.00
#
_symmetry.space_group_name_H-M   'P 1'
#
loop_
_entity.id
_entity.type
_entity.pdbx_description
1 polymer ?
#
loop_
_entity_poly.entity_id
_entity_poly.type
_entity_poly.pdbx_seq_one_letter_code
_entity_poly.pdbx_strand_id
1 'polypeptide(L)' 'MKLMPPLNNIEKDIGPIDVLVNNAGIQRRHPFTEFPEQEWNDVIAVNQTSVFLVSQAVTRHMVERKAGKVY' A
#
# COMPACT_ATOMS: atom_id res chain seq x y z
N MET A 1 4.20 -9.98 -1.14
CA MET A 1 4.75 -9.14 -0.05
C MET A 1 4.03 -9.46 1.25
N LYS A 2 4.66 -10.09 2.25
CA LYS A 2 4.03 -10.31 3.56
C LYS A 2 4.26 -9.06 4.43
N LEU A 3 3.26 -8.19 4.50
CA LEU A 3 3.30 -6.91 5.23
C LEU A 3 3.04 -7.03 6.74
N MET A 4 2.55 -8.18 7.21
CA MET A 4 2.13 -8.36 8.61
C MET A 4 3.27 -8.30 9.65
N PRO A 5 4.48 -8.85 9.42
CA PRO A 5 5.53 -8.82 10.44
C PRO A 5 6.01 -7.39 10.78
N PRO A 6 6.25 -6.48 9.81
CA PRO A 6 6.61 -5.10 10.12
C PRO A 6 5.51 -4.31 10.83
N LEU A 7 4.23 -4.49 10.45
CA LEU A 7 3.10 -3.75 11.04
C LEU A 7 2.92 -4.06 12.52
N ASN A 8 2.99 -5.34 12.88
CA ASN A 8 2.85 -5.77 14.27
C ASN A 8 3.95 -5.22 15.17
N ASN A 9 5.18 -5.08 14.65
CA ASN A 9 6.28 -4.49 15.40
C ASN A 9 6.04 -2.99 15.66
N ILE A 10 5.55 -2.25 14.65
CA ILE A 10 5.21 -0.82 14.81
C ILE A 10 4.12 -0.65 15.88
N GLU A 11 3.02 -1.39 15.78
CA GLU A 11 1.92 -1.25 16.74
C GLU A 11 2.30 -1.70 18.16
N LYS A 12 3.22 -2.67 18.28
CA LYS A 12 3.73 -3.14 19.58
C LYS A 12 4.70 -2.14 20.22
N ASP A 13 5.66 -1.63 19.46
CA ASP A 13 6.80 -0.90 20.01
C ASP A 13 6.56 0.62 20.07
N ILE A 14 5.68 1.16 19.21
CA ILE A 14 5.39 2.60 19.11
C ILE A 14 3.95 2.89 19.53
N GLY A 15 2.99 2.11 19.01
CA GLY A 15 1.57 2.32 19.25
C GLY A 15 0.73 2.23 17.97
N PRO A 16 -0.60 2.35 18.07
CA PRO A 16 -1.51 2.09 16.96
C PRO A 16 -1.24 3.02 15.77
N ILE A 17 -1.41 2.49 14.55
CA ILE A 17 -1.25 3.30 13.33
C ILE A 17 -2.52 4.12 13.11
N ASP A 18 -2.54 5.38 13.55
CA ASP A 18 -3.73 6.24 13.40
C ASP A 18 -3.97 6.72 11.97
N VAL A 19 -2.90 6.89 11.20
CA VAL A 19 -2.95 7.40 9.83
C VAL A 19 -2.07 6.57 8.91
N LEU A 20 -2.65 6.10 7.81
CA LEU A 20 -1.92 5.55 6.67
C LEU A 20 -1.97 6.55 5.51
N VAL A 21 -0.82 6.85 4.91
CA VAL A 21 -0.74 7.61 3.67
C VAL A 21 -0.07 6.74 2.60
N ASN A 22 -0.80 6.43 1.54
CA ASN A 22 -0.25 5.68 0.42
C ASN A 22 0.45 6.64 -0.56
N ASN A 23 1.77 6.75 -0.43
CA ASN A 23 2.57 7.70 -1.21
C ASN A 23 3.59 7.03 -2.16
N ALA A 24 3.59 5.71 -2.28
CA ALA A 24 4.49 5.03 -3.21
C ALA A 24 3.92 5.02 -4.64
N GLY A 25 4.72 5.43 -5.62
CA GLY A 25 4.32 5.43 -7.03
C GLY A 25 5.50 5.46 -7.99
N ILE A 26 5.35 4.81 -9.14
CA ILE A 26 6.29 4.87 -10.27
C ILE A 26 5.59 5.36 -11.53
N GLN A 27 6.39 5.83 -12.50
CA GLN A 27 5.93 6.18 -13.83
C GLN A 27 6.81 5.49 -14.88
N ARG A 28 6.17 4.98 -15.93
CA ARG A 28 6.80 4.51 -17.18
C ARG A 28 6.19 5.26 -18.36
N ARG A 29 7.00 5.56 -19.38
CA ARG A 29 6.56 6.36 -20.54
C ARG A 29 7.00 5.68 -21.83
N HIS A 30 6.03 5.39 -22.67
CA HIS A 30 6.18 4.85 -24.01
C HIS A 30 5.05 5.39 -24.91
N PRO A 31 5.20 5.38 -26.24
CA PRO A 31 4.07 5.49 -27.14
C PRO A 31 3.00 4.45 -26.78
N PHE A 32 1.72 4.81 -26.85
CA PHE A 32 0.63 3.96 -26.37
C PHE A 32 0.61 2.58 -27.04
N THR A 33 0.88 2.52 -28.35
CA THR A 33 0.89 1.29 -29.15
C THR A 33 2.13 0.42 -28.92
N GLU A 34 3.14 0.92 -28.20
CA GLU A 34 4.42 0.26 -27.97
C GLU A 34 4.67 0.02 -26.47
N PHE A 35 3.68 0.30 -25.62
CA PHE A 35 3.86 0.22 -24.17
C PHE A 35 4.08 -1.23 -23.74
N PRO A 36 5.24 -1.58 -23.14
CA PRO A 36 5.51 -2.95 -22.74
C PRO A 36 4.57 -3.38 -21.62
N GLU A 37 3.89 -4.52 -21.79
CA GLU A 37 2.93 -5.03 -20.81
C GLU A 37 3.56 -5.22 -19.43
N GLN A 38 4.81 -5.68 -19.36
CA GLN A 38 5.51 -5.83 -18.09
C GLN A 38 5.69 -4.50 -17.35
N GLU A 39 6.00 -3.42 -18.07
CA GLU A 39 6.14 -2.10 -17.44
C GLU A 39 4.79 -1.53 -17.00
N TRP A 40 3.71 -1.88 -17.70
CA TRP A 40 2.35 -1.55 -17.26
C TRP A 40 2.02 -2.30 -15.96
N ASN A 41 2.33 -3.59 -15.91
CA ASN A 41 2.14 -4.42 -14.72
C ASN A 41 2.96 -3.89 -13.54
N ASP A 42 4.18 -3.40 -13.75
CA ASP A 42 4.97 -2.77 -12.69
C ASP A 42 4.29 -1.51 -12.14
N VAL A 43 3.76 -0.65 -13.02
CA VAL A 43 3.01 0.55 -12.61
C VAL A 43 1.78 0.17 -11.80
N ILE A 44 1.03 -0.84 -12.23
CA ILE A 44 -0.15 -1.32 -11.51
C ILE A 44 0.25 -1.95 -10.17
N ALA A 45 1.32 -2.74 -10.14
CA ALA A 45 1.80 -3.39 -8.92
C ALA A 45 2.14 -2.37 -7.83
N VAL A 46 2.84 -1.28 -8.19
CA VAL A 46 3.22 -0.23 -7.23
C VAL A 46 2.05 0.72 -6.97
N ASN A 47 1.43 1.30 -8.00
CA ASN A 47 0.54 2.44 -7.81
C ASN A 47 -0.88 2.03 -7.42
N GLN A 48 -1.27 0.77 -7.63
CA GLN A 48 -2.62 0.28 -7.37
C GLN A 48 -2.63 -0.93 -6.43
N THR A 49 -1.93 -2.01 -6.78
CA THR A 49 -1.94 -3.23 -5.98
C THR A 49 -1.32 -3.00 -4.60
N SER A 50 -0.24 -2.24 -4.50
CA SER A 50 0.38 -1.94 -3.20
C SER A 50 -0.56 -1.14 -2.30
N VAL A 51 -1.26 -0.14 -2.84
CA VAL A 51 -2.24 0.70 -2.12
C VAL A 51 -3.32 -0.17 -1.51
N PHE A 52 -3.88 -1.10 -2.30
CA PHE A 52 -4.89 -2.03 -1.81
C PHE A 52 -4.37 -2.94 -0.70
N LEU A 53 -3.20 -3.57 -0.90
CA LEU A 53 -2.65 -4.53 0.05
C LEU A 53 -2.23 -3.90 1.37
N VAL A 54 -1.58 -2.73 1.32
CA VAL A 54 -1.17 -1.99 2.53
C VAL A 54 -2.39 -1.47 3.27
N SER A 55 -3.35 -0.87 2.56
CA SER A 55 -4.59 -0.39 3.17
C SER A 55 -5.36 -1.54 3.82
N GLN A 56 -5.51 -2.68 3.15
CA GLN A 56 -6.17 -3.85 3.74
C GLN A 56 -5.45 -4.34 4.99
N ALA A 57 -4.12 -4.37 5.00
CA ALA A 57 -3.35 -4.84 6.15
C ALA A 57 -3.53 -3.92 7.36
N VAL A 58 -3.38 -2.61 7.19
CA VAL A 58 -3.51 -1.63 8.28
C VAL A 58 -4.95 -1.50 8.78
N THR A 59 -5.92 -1.48 7.86
CA THR A 59 -7.33 -1.25 8.23
C THR A 59 -7.94 -2.36 9.06
N ARG A 60 -7.42 -3.60 9.00
CA ARG A 60 -7.84 -4.68 9.91
C ARG A 60 -7.70 -4.27 11.38
N HIS A 61 -6.58 -3.65 11.74
CA HIS A 61 -6.33 -3.15 13.10
C HIS A 61 -7.17 -1.90 13.41
N MET A 62 -7.34 -0.99 12.43
CA MET A 62 -8.17 0.21 12.59
C MET A 62 -9.64 -0.13 12.90
N VAL A 63 -10.19 -1.17 12.24
CA VAL A 63 -11.57 -1.62 12.45
C VAL A 63 -11.78 -2.15 13.87
N GLU A 64 -10.84 -2.94 14.40
CA GLU A 64 -10.92 -3.48 15.77
C GLU A 64 -11.03 -2.37 16.83
N ARG A 65 -10.28 -1.28 16.65
CA ARG A 65 -10.31 -0.10 17.55
C ARG A 65 -11.34 0.97 17.17
N LYS A 66 -12.04 0.82 16.04
CA LYS A 66 -12.97 1.81 15.46
C LYS A 66 -12.35 3.21 15.27
N ALA A 67 -11.06 3.27 14.98
CA ALA A 67 -10.31 4.52 14.84
C ALA A 67 -9.17 4.37 13.82
N GLY A 68 -9.04 5.37 12.96
CA GLY A 68 -7.97 5.47 11.96
C GLY A 68 -8.43 6.17 10.67
N LYS A 69 -7.47 6.60 9.85
CA LYS A 69 -7.73 7.22 8.54
C LYS A 69 -6.73 6.71 7.50
N VAL A 70 -7.21 6.50 6.28
CA VAL A 70 -6.39 6.17 5.11
C VAL A 70 -6.51 7.31 4.11
N TYR A 71 -5.36 7.80 3.63
CA TYR A 71 -5.21 8.79 2.57
C TYR A 71 -4.50 8.19 1.36
#